data_AF-A0A656JSG2-F1
#
_entry.id   AF-A0A656JSG2-F1
#
_cell.length_a   1.000
_cell.length_b   1.000
_cell.length_c   1.000
_cell.angle_alpha   90.00
_cell.angle_beta   90.00
_cell.angle_gamma   90.00
#
_symmetry.space_group_name_H-M   'P 1'
#
loop_
_entity.id
_entity.type
_entity.pdbx_description
1 polymer ?
#
loop_
_entity_poly.entity_id
_entity_poly.type
_entity_poly.pdbx_seq_one_letter_code
_entity_poly.pdbx_strand_id
1 'polypeptide(L)'
;QPQPLIIALDLESATAQQYRELATRVEHEFGRLDGLLHNASIIGPRTPLEQLPDEDFMQVMHVNVNATFMLTRALLPLLKRSEDASIAFTSSSVG
;
A
#
# COMPACT_ATOMS: atom_id res chain seq x y z
N GLN A 1 -2.42 -24.82 -9.95
CA GLN A 1 -3.34 -23.67 -9.88
C GLN A 1 -2.80 -22.75 -8.80
N PRO A 2 -2.73 -21.43 -9.03
CA PRO A 2 -2.23 -20.51 -8.03
C PRO A 2 -3.12 -20.55 -6.78
N GLN A 3 -2.51 -20.53 -5.60
CA GLN A 3 -3.20 -20.52 -4.31
C GLN A 3 -3.35 -19.10 -3.78
N PRO A 4 -4.43 -18.81 -3.04
CA PRO A 4 -4.55 -17.53 -2.33
C PRO A 4 -3.35 -17.31 -1.39
N LEU A 5 -2.76 -16.12 -1.45
CA LEU A 5 -1.63 -15.74 -0.62
C LEU A 5 -2.08 -14.76 0.47
N ILE A 6 -1.85 -15.10 1.73
CA ILE A 6 -2.08 -14.21 2.88
C ILE A 6 -0.73 -13.65 3.34
N ILE A 7 -0.63 -12.33 3.43
CA ILE A 7 0.60 -11.62 3.80
C ILE A 7 0.24 -10.63 4.92
N ALA A 8 0.84 -10.82 6.09
CA ALA A 8 0.78 -9.84 7.16
C ALA A 8 1.80 -8.73 6.89
N LEU A 9 1.35 -7.47 6.94
CA LEU A 9 2.18 -6.30 6.79
C LEU A 9 1.59 -5.17 7.64
N ASP A 10 2.42 -4.56 8.47
CA ASP A 10 2.07 -3.35 9.22
C ASP A 10 2.53 -2.12 8.42
N LEU A 11 1.59 -1.32 7.93
CA LEU A 11 1.89 -0.16 7.08
C LEU A 11 2.55 1.00 7.82
N GLU A 12 2.46 1.04 9.15
CA GLU A 12 3.09 2.09 9.96
C GLU A 12 4.59 1.84 10.15
N SER A 13 4.98 0.56 10.27
CA SER A 13 6.36 0.17 10.60
C SER A 13 7.09 -0.58 9.49
N ALA A 14 6.40 -0.92 8.39
CA ALA A 14 7.00 -1.70 7.30
C ALA A 14 8.21 -1.02 6.67
N THR A 15 9.31 -1.74 6.65
CA THR A 15 10.55 -1.35 6.00
C THR A 15 10.51 -1.65 4.50
N ALA A 16 11.43 -1.01 3.75
CA ALA A 16 11.63 -1.31 2.33
C ALA A 16 11.92 -2.80 2.05
N GLN A 17 12.47 -3.54 3.01
CA GLN A 17 12.71 -4.98 2.87
C GLN A 17 11.41 -5.77 2.88
N GLN A 18 10.47 -5.46 3.78
CA GLN A 18 9.19 -6.17 3.86
C GLN A 18 8.34 -5.98 2.59
N TYR A 19 8.36 -4.79 1.98
CA TYR A 19 7.69 -4.57 0.68
C TYR A 19 8.33 -5.40 -0.45
N ARG A 20 9.66 -5.56 -0.46
CA ARG A 20 10.35 -6.41 -1.43
C ARG A 20 10.04 -7.89 -1.23
N GLU A 21 10.05 -8.36 0.01
CA GLU A 21 9.70 -9.75 0.35
C GLU A 21 8.25 -10.06 -0.04
N LEU A 22 7.33 -9.12 0.19
CA LEU A 22 5.95 -9.21 -0.30
C LEU A 22 5.92 -9.40 -1.83
N ALA A 23 6.61 -8.53 -2.58
CA ALA A 23 6.66 -8.62 -4.03
C ALA A 23 7.26 -9.95 -4.52
N THR A 24 8.35 -10.42 -3.90
CA THR A 24 8.95 -11.73 -4.21
C THR A 24 7.97 -12.88 -3.98
N ARG A 25 7.18 -12.85 -2.91
CA ARG A 25 6.16 -13.89 -2.66
C ARG A 25 5.05 -13.88 -3.70
N VAL A 26 4.58 -12.69 -4.11
CA VAL A 26 3.59 -12.55 -5.20
C VAL A 26 4.18 -13.05 -6.53
N GLU A 27 5.43 -12.69 -6.82
CA GLU A 27 6.13 -13.16 -8.02
C GLU A 27 6.24 -14.68 -8.07
N HIS A 28 6.65 -15.30 -6.97
CA HIS A 28 6.83 -16.75 -6.91
C HIS A 28 5.52 -17.52 -7.14
N GLU A 29 4.41 -17.03 -6.58
CA GLU A 29 3.12 -17.71 -6.68
C GLU A 29 2.39 -17.44 -8.01
N PHE A 30 2.43 -16.20 -8.50
CA PHE A 30 1.59 -15.76 -9.62
C PHE A 30 2.38 -15.33 -10.86
N GLY A 31 3.67 -15.02 -10.73
CA GLY A 31 4.54 -14.56 -11.82
C GLY A 31 4.26 -13.15 -12.34
N ARG A 32 3.09 -12.56 -12.04
CA ARG A 32 2.70 -11.19 -12.40
C ARG A 32 1.62 -10.69 -11.46
N LEU A 33 1.23 -9.42 -11.60
CA LEU A 33 0.09 -8.85 -10.92
C LEU A 33 -0.79 -8.12 -11.92
N ASP A 34 -2.06 -8.50 -12.03
CA ASP A 34 -2.99 -7.89 -13.00
C ASP A 34 -3.77 -6.70 -12.38
N GLY A 35 -3.84 -6.62 -11.05
CA GLY A 35 -4.56 -5.56 -10.37
C GLY A 35 -4.02 -5.27 -8.98
N LEU A 36 -4.03 -3.99 -8.59
CA LEU A 36 -3.71 -3.54 -7.25
C LEU A 36 -4.77 -2.55 -6.76
N LEU A 37 -5.43 -2.88 -5.66
CA LEU A 37 -6.37 -1.99 -4.97
C LEU A 37 -5.73 -1.48 -3.67
N HIS A 38 -5.41 -0.20 -3.62
CA HIS A 38 -5.04 0.48 -2.38
C HIS A 38 -6.30 0.92 -1.65
N ASN A 39 -6.70 0.17 -0.63
CA ASN A 39 -7.87 0.44 0.19
C ASN A 39 -7.55 0.66 1.68
N ALA A 40 -6.42 0.14 2.17
CA ALA A 40 -6.01 0.35 3.56
C ALA A 40 -5.66 1.82 3.80
N SER A 41 -6.27 2.44 4.82
CA SER A 41 -6.01 3.82 5.25
C SER A 41 -6.52 4.02 6.68
N ILE A 42 -5.99 5.04 7.35
CA ILE A 42 -6.44 5.52 8.67
C ILE A 42 -6.91 6.96 8.58
N ILE A 43 -7.86 7.35 9.44
CA ILE A 43 -8.42 8.71 9.45
C ILE A 43 -7.59 9.65 10.35
N GLY A 44 -7.04 9.12 11.45
CA GLY A 44 -6.47 9.93 12.52
C GLY A 44 -7.51 10.77 13.28
N PRO A 45 -7.08 11.64 14.20
CA PRO A 45 -7.96 12.57 14.91
C PRO A 45 -8.62 13.58 13.97
N ARG A 46 -9.91 13.86 14.18
CA ARG A 46 -10.65 14.92 13.47
C ARG A 46 -10.78 16.18 14.32
N THR A 47 -9.66 16.86 14.52
CA THR A 47 -9.56 18.11 15.30
C THR A 47 -9.32 19.31 14.38
N PRO A 48 -9.54 20.56 14.84
CA PRO A 48 -8.99 21.73 14.16
C PRO A 48 -7.49 21.58 13.97
N LEU A 49 -6.95 22.07 12.84
CA LEU A 49 -5.54 21.88 12.49
C LEU A 49 -4.57 22.42 13.56
N GLU A 50 -4.92 23.52 14.23
CA GLU A 50 -4.12 24.11 15.32
C GLU A 50 -4.01 23.20 16.57
N GLN A 51 -4.87 22.18 16.65
CA GLN A 51 -4.96 21.21 17.76
C GLN A 51 -4.57 19.80 17.31
N LEU A 52 -4.20 19.59 16.06
CA LEU A 52 -3.77 18.28 15.55
C LEU A 52 -2.32 18.02 15.98
N PRO A 53 -2.03 16.97 16.75
CA PRO A 53 -0.65 16.62 17.07
C PRO A 53 0.15 16.28 15.81
N ASP A 54 1.39 16.76 15.75
CA ASP A 54 2.28 16.52 14.60
C ASP A 54 2.48 15.02 14.35
N GLU A 55 2.56 14.22 15.42
CA GLU A 55 2.74 12.76 15.34
C GLU A 55 1.56 12.06 14.67
N ASP A 56 0.33 12.46 14.98
CA ASP A 56 -0.88 11.91 14.36
C ASP A 56 -0.94 12.25 12.88
N PHE A 57 -0.62 13.51 12.52
CA PHE A 57 -0.56 13.91 11.12
C PHE A 57 0.51 13.10 10.35
N MET A 58 1.71 12.97 10.92
CA MET A 58 2.79 12.20 10.32
C MET A 58 2.42 10.72 10.16
N GLN A 59 1.75 10.12 11.13
CA GLN A 59 1.29 8.74 11.07
C GLN A 59 0.25 8.54 9.95
N VAL A 60 -0.75 9.42 9.87
CA VAL A 60 -1.76 9.39 8.79
C VAL A 60 -1.10 9.51 7.42
N MET A 61 -0.18 10.46 7.26
CA MET A 61 0.55 10.63 6.00
C MET A 61 1.46 9.43 5.69
N HIS A 62 2.07 8.83 6.71
CA HIS A 62 2.91 7.66 6.53
C HIS A 62 2.10 6.47 6.02
N VAL A 63 1.00 6.13 6.71
CA VAL A 63 0.16 4.99 6.38
C VAL A 63 -0.58 5.18 5.05
N ASN A 64 -1.21 6.34 4.83
CA ASN A 64 -2.08 6.52 3.66
C ASN A 64 -1.29 6.82 2.37
N VAL A 65 -0.12 7.48 2.48
CA VAL A 65 0.64 7.97 1.32
C VAL A 65 1.97 7.27 1.17
N ASN A 66 2.85 7.31 2.18
CA ASN A 66 4.20 6.75 2.05
C ASN A 66 4.17 5.23 1.85
N ALA A 67 3.37 4.51 2.65
CA ALA A 67 3.23 3.06 2.55
C ALA A 67 2.61 2.65 1.21
N THR A 68 1.56 3.35 0.77
CA THR A 68 0.94 3.19 -0.54
C THR A 68 1.95 3.35 -1.69
N PHE A 69 2.79 4.39 -1.62
CA PHE A 69 3.87 4.60 -2.59
C PHE A 69 4.89 3.46 -2.55
N MET A 70 5.37 3.06 -1.37
CA MET A 70 6.38 2.02 -1.23
C MET A 70 5.89 0.66 -1.75
N LEU A 71 4.65 0.30 -1.44
CA LEU A 71 4.00 -0.92 -1.94
C LEU A 71 3.83 -0.88 -3.46
N THR A 72 3.35 0.24 -4.00
CA THR A 72 3.24 0.42 -5.46
C THR A 72 4.59 0.26 -6.14
N ARG A 73 5.64 0.89 -5.61
CA ARG A 73 6.99 0.79 -6.15
C ARG A 73 7.51 -0.65 -6.15
N ALA A 74 7.25 -1.40 -5.09
CA ALA A 74 7.69 -2.80 -4.99
C ALA A 74 6.94 -3.72 -5.97
N LEU A 75 5.65 -3.48 -6.21
CA LEU A 75 4.81 -4.31 -7.07
C LEU A 75 4.79 -3.87 -8.55
N LEU A 76 5.25 -2.66 -8.86
CA LEU A 76 5.30 -2.11 -10.22
C LEU A 76 5.97 -3.03 -11.26
N PRO A 77 7.09 -3.72 -10.96
CA PRO A 77 7.67 -4.69 -11.90
C PRO A 77 6.73 -5.84 -12.26
N LEU A 78 5.91 -6.32 -11.31
CA LEU A 78 4.94 -7.39 -11.55
C LEU A 78 3.72 -6.89 -12.32
N LEU A 79 3.27 -5.67 -12.03
CA LEU A 79 2.19 -5.00 -12.78
C LEU A 79 2.58 -4.82 -14.25
N LYS A 80 3.82 -4.43 -14.52
CA LYS A 80 4.35 -4.29 -15.90
C LYS A 80 4.44 -5.60 -16.69
N ARG A 81 4.31 -6.76 -16.04
CA ARG A 81 4.28 -8.08 -16.71
C ARG A 81 2.87 -8.50 -17.10
N SER A 82 1.84 -7.79 -16.63
CA SER A 82 0.47 -7.99 -17.09
C SER A 82 0.26 -7.36 -18.46
N GLU A 83 -0.61 -7.96 -19.27
CA GLU A 83 -1.05 -7.37 -20.55
C GLU A 83 -2.02 -6.19 -20.34
N ASP A 84 -2.73 -6.16 -19.21
CA ASP A 84 -3.77 -5.16 -18.89
C ASP A 84 -3.83 -4.88 -17.38
N ALA A 85 -2.73 -4.34 -16.82
CA ALA A 85 -2.68 -4.02 -15.40
C ALA A 85 -3.48 -2.76 -15.03
N SER A 86 -4.14 -2.80 -13.87
CA SER A 86 -4.82 -1.64 -13.29
C SER A 86 -4.42 -1.39 -11.83
N ILE A 87 -4.26 -0.12 -11.46
CA ILE A 87 -4.04 0.30 -10.07
C ILE A 87 -5.18 1.25 -9.68
N ALA A 88 -5.93 0.87 -8.67
CA ALA A 88 -7.01 1.68 -8.11
C ALA A 88 -6.60 2.20 -6.73
N PHE A 89 -6.74 3.51 -6.54
CA PHE A 89 -6.50 4.18 -5.27
C PHE A 89 -7.83 4.58 -4.65
N THR A 90 -8.00 4.27 -3.36
CA THR A 90 -9.11 4.80 -2.58
C THR A 90 -8.79 6.23 -2.19
N SER A 91 -9.74 7.12 -2.45
CA SER A 91 -9.72 8.54 -2.08
C SER A 91 -11.01 8.85 -1.32
N SER A 92 -11.28 10.11 -1.06
CA SER A 92 -12.47 10.58 -0.37
C SER A 92 -12.99 11.86 -1.02
N SER A 93 -14.25 12.23 -0.74
CA SER A 93 -14.77 13.54 -1.18
C SER A 93 -14.00 14.72 -0.58
N VAL A 94 -13.26 14.49 0.50
CA VAL A 94 -12.43 15.51 1.18
C VAL A 94 -10.97 15.51 0.73
N GLY A 95 -10.60 14.64 -0.23
CA GLY A 95 -9.21 14.33 -0.61
C GLY A 95 -8.86 12.89 -0.28
#